data_AF-A0A940N7P4-F1
#
_entry.id   AF-A0A940N7P4-F1
#
_cell.length_a   1.000
_cell.length_b   1.000
_cell.length_c   1.000
_cell.angle_alpha   90.00
_cell.angle_beta   90.00
_cell.angle_gamma   90.00
#
_symmetry.space_group_name_H-M   'P 1'
#
loop_
_entity.id
_entity.type
_entity.pdbx_description
1 polymer ?
#
loop_
_entity_poly.entity_id
_entity_poly.type
_entity_poly.pdbx_seq_one_letter_code
_entity_poly.pdbx_strand_id
1 'polypeptide(L)'
;MKYRYLSRRSCHPLRRSAEELSFAFSVLLTQPLSRPEAAARFETLWNEVNDAAQSCADSDAAFSYIALLHSMDQRWRFLRSMN
;
A
#
# COMPACT_ATOMS: atom_id res chain seq x y z
N MET A 1 -45.74 -2.14 4.79
CA MET A 1 -44.87 -1.66 3.70
C MET A 1 -43.44 -2.08 3.97
N LYS A 2 -42.82 -2.79 3.03
CA LYS A 2 -41.60 -3.59 3.19
C LYS A 2 -40.39 -2.73 2.80
N TYR A 3 -39.65 -2.18 3.76
CA TYR A 3 -38.41 -1.45 3.46
C TYR A 3 -37.31 -2.46 3.09
N ARG A 4 -37.19 -2.74 1.79
CA ARG A 4 -36.01 -3.40 1.22
C ARG A 4 -34.88 -2.37 1.17
N TYR A 5 -34.10 -2.27 2.25
CA TYR A 5 -32.78 -1.66 2.20
C TYR A 5 -31.82 -2.62 1.48
N LEU A 6 -31.90 -2.64 0.15
CA LEU A 6 -30.91 -3.26 -0.73
C LEU A 6 -30.37 -2.17 -1.64
N SER A 7 -29.29 -1.52 -1.20
CA SER A 7 -28.35 -0.71 -1.98
C SER A 7 -27.39 -0.13 -0.95
N ARG A 8 -26.11 -0.47 -0.88
CA ARG A 8 -25.14 -0.66 -1.94
C ARG A 8 -24.09 -1.55 -1.29
N ARG A 9 -23.85 -2.77 -1.80
CA ARG A 9 -22.53 -3.37 -1.61
C ARG A 9 -21.61 -2.45 -2.37
N SER A 10 -21.00 -1.49 -1.67
CA SER A 10 -19.83 -0.81 -2.16
C SER A 10 -18.80 -1.90 -2.35
N CYS A 11 -18.77 -2.49 -3.55
CA CYS A 11 -17.60 -3.14 -4.08
C CYS A 11 -16.56 -2.04 -4.31
N HIS A 12 -16.14 -1.36 -3.24
CA HIS A 12 -14.78 -0.88 -3.23
C HIS A 12 -13.96 -2.15 -3.45
N PRO A 13 -13.07 -2.19 -4.46
CA PRO A 13 -12.04 -3.23 -4.44
C PRO A 13 -11.48 -3.22 -3.02
N LEU A 14 -11.33 -4.40 -2.41
CA LEU A 14 -10.75 -4.58 -1.08
C LEU A 14 -9.38 -3.91 -1.07
N ARG A 15 -9.37 -2.60 -0.87
CA ARG A 15 -8.20 -1.76 -0.80
C ARG A 15 -7.57 -2.15 0.51
N ARG A 16 -6.41 -2.79 0.42
CA ARG A 16 -5.64 -3.11 1.59
C ARG A 16 -5.45 -1.84 2.41
N SER A 17 -5.65 -1.97 3.72
CA SER A 17 -5.42 -0.86 4.62
C SER A 17 -3.94 -0.48 4.59
N ALA A 18 -3.59 0.76 4.96
CA ALA A 18 -2.20 1.19 5.03
C ALA A 18 -1.36 0.25 5.92
N GLU A 19 -1.96 -0.33 6.97
CA GLU A 19 -1.32 -1.33 7.83
C GLU A 19 -0.97 -2.63 7.10
N GLU A 20 -1.88 -3.15 6.26
CA GLU A 20 -1.65 -4.36 5.47
C GLU A 20 -0.55 -4.15 4.42
N LEU A 21 -0.51 -2.98 3.79
CA LEU A 21 0.53 -2.61 2.84
C LEU A 21 1.88 -2.43 3.53
N SER A 22 1.89 -1.83 4.73
CA SER A 22 3.09 -1.70 5.57
C SER A 22 3.63 -3.07 6.00
N PHE A 23 2.74 -4.00 6.36
CA PHE A 23 3.11 -5.37 6.67
C PHE A 23 3.69 -6.08 5.44
N ALA A 24 3.03 -5.99 4.29
CA ALA A 24 3.52 -6.58 3.04
C ALA A 24 4.91 -6.04 2.64
N PHE A 25 5.14 -4.73 2.81
CA PHE A 25 6.45 -4.12 2.60
C PHE A 25 7.49 -4.64 3.60
N SER A 26 7.14 -4.74 4.89
CA SER A 26 8.07 -5.26 5.89
C SER A 26 8.44 -6.73 5.60
N VAL A 27 7.48 -7.53 5.15
CA VAL A 27 7.71 -8.91 4.70
C VAL A 27 8.57 -8.95 3.44
N LEU A 28 8.43 -8.01 2.52
CA LEU A 28 9.29 -7.88 1.34
C LEU A 28 10.76 -7.65 1.74
N LEU A 29 11.00 -6.78 2.72
CA LEU A 29 12.35 -6.45 3.19
C LEU A 29 13.05 -7.61 3.90
N THR A 30 12.28 -8.52 4.53
CA THR A 30 12.82 -9.69 5.23
C THR A 30 13.01 -10.92 4.34
N GLN A 31 12.40 -10.93 3.15
CA GLN A 31 12.53 -12.07 2.25
C GLN A 31 13.90 -12.08 1.56
N PRO A 32 14.55 -13.25 1.44
CA PRO A 32 15.80 -13.40 0.70
C PRO A 32 15.51 -13.41 -0.81
N LEU A 33 15.13 -12.25 -1.34
CA LEU A 33 14.84 -12.06 -2.76
C LEU A 33 16.06 -11.52 -3.50
N SER A 34 16.21 -11.93 -4.75
CA SER A 34 17.16 -11.31 -5.68
C SER A 34 16.83 -9.82 -5.83
N ARG A 35 17.84 -8.95 -5.93
CA ARG A 35 17.67 -7.49 -6.17
C ARG A 35 16.60 -7.14 -7.22
N PRO A 36 16.59 -7.74 -8.44
CA PRO A 36 15.57 -7.42 -9.44
C PRO A 36 14.16 -7.83 -9.03
N GLU A 37 14.01 -8.96 -8.32
CA GLU A 37 12.71 -9.44 -7.86
C GLU A 37 12.18 -8.59 -6.69
N ALA A 38 13.06 -8.21 -5.77
CA ALA A 38 12.72 -7.28 -4.71
C ALA A 38 12.28 -5.91 -5.28
N ALA A 39 12.97 -5.41 -6.31
CA ALA A 39 12.62 -4.16 -6.98
C ALA A 39 11.26 -4.24 -7.70
N ALA A 40 10.98 -5.32 -8.42
CA ALA A 40 9.69 -5.52 -9.08
C ALA A 40 8.54 -5.58 -8.07
N ARG A 41 8.71 -6.32 -6.97
CA ARG A 41 7.69 -6.40 -5.91
C ARG A 41 7.53 -5.08 -5.15
N PHE A 42 8.62 -4.34 -4.95
CA PHE A 42 8.58 -3.00 -4.38
C PHE A 42 7.77 -2.06 -5.27
N GLU A 43 8.01 -2.05 -6.57
CA GLU A 43 7.28 -1.21 -7.53
C GLU A 43 5.78 -1.54 -7.55
N THR A 44 5.42 -2.83 -7.50
CA THR A 44 4.02 -3.25 -7.37
C THR A 44 3.37 -2.69 -6.10
N LEU A 45 4.02 -2.87 -4.93
CA LEU A 45 3.52 -2.34 -3.66
C LEU A 45 3.46 -0.81 -3.65
N TRP A 46 4.45 -0.15 -4.23
CA TRP A 46 4.50 1.29 -4.35
C TRP A 46 3.32 1.82 -5.16
N ASN A 47 3.03 1.20 -6.31
CA ASN A 47 1.90 1.56 -7.14
C ASN A 47 0.56 1.30 -6.43
N GLU A 48 0.44 0.21 -5.69
CA GLU A 48 -0.76 -0.10 -4.90
C GLU A 48 -1.01 0.93 -3.80
N VAL A 49 0.03 1.34 -3.05
CA VAL A 49 -0.06 2.39 -2.02
C VAL A 49 -0.32 3.76 -2.65
N ASN A 50 0.28 4.06 -3.79
CA ASN A 50 0.09 5.34 -4.46
C ASN A 50 -1.31 5.47 -5.06
N ASP A 51 -1.83 4.41 -5.68
CA ASP A 51 -3.24 4.33 -6.06
C ASP A 51 -4.09 4.55 -4.80
N ALA A 52 -3.84 3.78 -3.73
CA ALA A 52 -4.51 3.88 -2.42
C ALA A 52 -4.61 5.33 -1.92
N ALA A 53 -3.48 6.04 -1.89
CA ALA A 53 -3.41 7.44 -1.51
C ALA A 53 -4.28 8.32 -2.43
N GLN A 54 -4.19 8.15 -3.75
CA GLN A 54 -4.91 8.97 -4.72
C GLN A 54 -6.44 8.84 -4.60
N SER A 55 -6.98 7.63 -4.50
CA SER A 55 -8.44 7.48 -4.36
C SER A 55 -8.97 7.74 -2.94
N CYS A 56 -8.07 7.93 -1.98
CA CYS A 56 -8.40 8.47 -0.65
C CYS A 56 -8.00 9.94 -0.48
N ALA A 57 -7.60 10.66 -1.54
CA ALA A 57 -7.01 12.00 -1.44
C ALA A 57 -7.87 13.03 -0.69
N ASP A 58 -9.19 12.88 -0.74
CA ASP A 58 -10.15 13.75 -0.05
C ASP A 58 -10.48 13.30 1.40
N SER A 59 -9.78 12.29 1.92
CA SER A 59 -10.00 11.71 3.25
C SER A 59 -8.75 11.73 4.11
N ASP A 60 -8.92 11.80 5.43
CA ASP A 60 -7.79 11.72 6.38
C ASP A 60 -6.97 10.43 6.23
N ALA A 61 -7.56 9.38 5.65
CA ALA A 61 -6.86 8.14 5.32
C ALA A 61 -5.69 8.33 4.34
N ALA A 62 -5.73 9.34 3.46
CA ALA A 62 -4.62 9.63 2.55
C ALA A 62 -3.32 9.94 3.30
N PHE A 63 -3.39 10.59 4.46
CA PHE A 63 -2.20 10.86 5.27
C PHE A 63 -1.47 9.58 5.67
N SER A 64 -2.21 8.52 6.03
CA SER A 64 -1.63 7.23 6.38
C SER A 64 -0.92 6.56 5.19
N TYR A 65 -1.51 6.63 3.99
CA TYR A 65 -0.88 6.09 2.77
C TYR A 65 0.33 6.91 2.31
N ILE A 66 0.26 8.25 2.40
CA ILE A 66 1.38 9.14 2.07
C ILE A 66 2.54 8.93 3.05
N ALA A 67 2.26 8.85 4.36
CA ALA A 67 3.27 8.54 5.37
C ALA A 67 3.92 7.17 5.12
N LEU A 68 3.14 6.19 4.68
CA LEU A 68 3.66 4.88 4.28
C LEU A 68 4.60 4.98 3.06
N LEU A 69 4.23 5.71 2.01
CA LEU A 69 5.10 5.93 0.84
C LEU A 69 6.44 6.53 1.25
N HIS A 70 6.44 7.54 2.11
CA HIS A 70 7.67 8.14 2.63
C HIS A 70 8.55 7.13 3.38
N SER A 71 7.95 6.32 4.26
CA SER A 71 8.67 5.27 4.99
C SER A 71 9.24 4.20 4.05
N MET A 72 8.46 3.79 3.04
CA MET A 72 8.88 2.83 2.02
C MET A 72 10.08 3.34 1.23
N ASP A 73 10.05 4.59 0.75
CA ASP A 73 11.13 5.21 -0.01
C ASP A 73 12.42 5.34 0.83
N GLN A 74 12.31 5.81 2.07
CA GLN A 74 13.46 5.94 2.98
C GLN A 74 14.12 4.59 3.24
N ARG A 75 13.34 3.57 3.61
CA ARG A 75 13.85 2.22 3.92
C ARG A 75 14.42 1.54 2.67
N TRP A 76 13.80 1.73 1.51
CA TRP A 76 14.30 1.20 0.24
C TRP A 76 15.63 1.84 -0.18
N ARG A 77 15.77 3.17 -0.03
CA ARG A 77 17.04 3.88 -0.27
C ARG A 77 18.14 3.42 0.69
N PHE A 78 17.81 3.21 1.96
CA PHE A 78 18.77 2.73 2.94
C PHE A 78 19.32 1.34 2.58
N LEU A 79 18.45 0.40 2.16
CA LEU A 79 18.89 -0.89 1.62
C LEU A 79 19.78 -0.77 0.38
N ARG A 80 19.52 0.22 -0.48
CA ARG A 80 20.35 0.47 -1.68
C ARG A 80 21.69 1.12 -1.35
N SER A 81 21.78 1.87 -0.26
CA SER A 81 23.01 2.56 0.16
C SER A 81 23.96 1.67 0.97
N MET A 82 23.46 0.57 1.55
CA MET A 82 24.27 -0.42 2.28
C MET A 82 24.93 -1.48 1.39
N ASN A 83 24.85 -1.33 0.06
CA ASN A 83 25.37 -2.24 -0.96
C ASN A 83 26.20 -1.46 -1.97
#